data_AF-A0AAJ0DKE1-F1
#
_entry.id   AF-A0AAJ0DKE1-F1
#
_cell.length_a   1.000
_cell.length_b   1.000
_cell.length_c   1.000
_cell.angle_alpha   90.00
_cell.angle_beta   90.00
_cell.angle_gamma   90.00
#
_symmetry.space_group_name_H-M   'P 1'
#
loop_
_entity.id
_entity.type
_entity.pdbx_description
1 polymer ?
#
loop_
_entity_poly.entity_id
_entity_poly.type
_entity_poly.pdbx_seq_one_letter_code
_entity_poly.pdbx_strand_id
1 'polypeptide(L)'
;MDLAIDLSNPAKALSLPHIRYQLIRLEDTVLYHLIERAQFPLNSPIYTPGALQIPNSTLSFSDWVLREQEKLQSQIRRFQSPDEYPFFPDAMQPLILPPLEYPKILWENDVNCAAKPQRAEKAAVEEAQENYGSAATADVNCLQSLSRRVHFGKFVAESKFQSSPETFVPLIKAGDTQGIDAAITDAKVEKKVLERLRLKAEMYGTDPGMDAEAPRKVNVDGVVAMYKDHVIPLTKVVEVDYLMQRLKGSEWE
;
A
#
# COMPACT_ATOMS: atom_id res chain seq x y z
N MET A 1 -26.03 -0.20 5.40
CA MET A 1 -24.66 0.16 4.99
C MET A 1 -23.81 -1.07 5.17
N ASP A 2 -23.35 -1.70 4.09
CA ASP A 2 -22.35 -2.77 4.21
C ASP A 2 -21.09 -2.15 4.81
N LEU A 3 -20.72 -2.62 6.00
CA LEU A 3 -19.47 -2.23 6.65
C LEU A 3 -18.34 -2.69 5.75
N ALA A 4 -17.70 -1.71 5.11
CA ALA A 4 -16.82 -1.97 3.99
C ALA A 4 -15.53 -2.67 4.40
N ILE A 5 -15.24 -2.90 5.68
CA ILE A 5 -14.14 -3.74 6.16
C ILE A 5 -14.69 -4.52 7.35
N ASP A 6 -14.93 -5.81 7.16
CA ASP A 6 -15.38 -6.71 8.23
C ASP A 6 -14.28 -7.72 8.52
N LEU A 7 -13.24 -7.23 9.20
CA LEU A 7 -12.15 -8.06 9.73
C LEU A 7 -12.56 -8.77 11.03
N SER A 8 -13.85 -8.75 11.40
CA SER A 8 -14.36 -9.51 12.53
C SER A 8 -14.75 -10.94 12.14
N ASN A 9 -14.95 -11.22 10.84
CA ASN A 9 -15.29 -12.54 10.32
C ASN A 9 -14.22 -13.05 9.32
N PRO A 10 -13.41 -14.05 9.71
CA PRO A 10 -12.37 -14.61 8.85
C PRO A 10 -12.87 -15.16 7.51
N ALA A 11 -14.00 -15.87 7.50
CA ALA A 11 -14.52 -16.47 6.27
C ALA A 11 -14.95 -15.41 5.25
N LYS A 12 -15.49 -14.28 5.72
CA LYS A 12 -15.84 -13.14 4.88
C LYS A 12 -14.60 -12.40 4.40
N ALA A 13 -13.65 -12.15 5.31
CA ALA A 13 -12.40 -11.45 5.03
C ALA A 13 -11.55 -12.17 3.95
N LEU A 14 -11.53 -13.51 3.96
CA LEU A 14 -10.77 -14.33 3.02
C LEU A 14 -11.53 -14.70 1.73
N SER A 15 -12.79 -14.27 1.59
CA SER A 15 -13.55 -14.55 0.38
C SER A 15 -13.03 -13.72 -0.81
N LEU A 16 -12.79 -14.38 -1.95
CA LEU A 16 -12.30 -13.70 -3.17
C LEU A 16 -13.17 -12.52 -3.62
N PRO A 17 -14.52 -12.57 -3.57
CA PRO A 17 -15.35 -11.41 -3.90
C PRO A 17 -15.10 -10.21 -2.97
N HIS A 18 -14.94 -10.47 -1.67
CA HIS A 18 -14.68 -9.41 -0.69
C HIS A 18 -13.28 -8.82 -0.87
N ILE A 19 -12.27 -9.66 -1.03
CA ILE A 19 -10.89 -9.22 -1.31
C ILE A 19 -10.85 -8.36 -2.57
N ARG A 20 -11.48 -8.83 -3.66
CA ARG A 20 -11.54 -8.07 -4.91
C ARG A 20 -12.22 -6.72 -4.72
N TYR A 21 -13.32 -6.67 -3.98
CA TYR A 21 -14.00 -5.42 -3.66
C TYR A 21 -13.09 -4.46 -2.86
N GLN A 22 -12.36 -4.96 -1.85
CA GLN A 22 -11.40 -4.13 -1.11
C GLN A 22 -10.28 -3.60 -1.99
N LEU A 23 -9.69 -4.44 -2.83
CA LEU A 23 -8.60 -4.03 -3.71
C LEU A 23 -9.04 -2.92 -4.68
N ILE A 24 -10.29 -2.97 -5.17
CA ILE A 24 -10.87 -1.92 -6.01
C ILE A 24 -11.05 -0.61 -5.23
N ARG A 25 -11.48 -0.69 -3.96
CA ARG A 25 -11.60 0.51 -3.11
C ARG A 25 -10.24 1.11 -2.75
N LEU A 26 -9.26 0.28 -2.44
CA LEU A 26 -7.89 0.74 -2.16
C LEU A 26 -7.25 1.37 -3.40
N GLU A 27 -7.55 0.85 -4.59
CA GLU A 27 -7.17 1.46 -5.87
C GLU A 27 -7.73 2.88 -6.03
N ASP A 28 -9.00 3.10 -5.69
CA ASP A 28 -9.60 4.45 -5.70
C ASP A 28 -8.92 5.39 -4.71
N THR A 29 -8.71 4.93 -3.46
CA THR A 29 -8.05 5.72 -2.42
C THR A 29 -6.63 6.14 -2.84
N VAL A 30 -5.84 5.20 -3.37
CA VAL A 30 -4.48 5.50 -3.86
C VAL A 30 -4.54 6.53 -4.99
N LEU A 31 -5.43 6.36 -5.97
CA LEU A 31 -5.58 7.30 -7.07
C LEU A 31 -5.92 8.72 -6.58
N TYR A 32 -6.85 8.85 -5.62
CA TYR A 32 -7.18 10.16 -5.05
C TYR A 32 -6.00 10.80 -4.33
N HIS A 33 -5.27 10.04 -3.51
CA HIS A 33 -4.07 10.59 -2.85
C HIS A 33 -2.99 11.01 -3.86
N LEU A 34 -2.82 10.29 -4.97
CA LEU A 34 -1.89 10.68 -6.03
C LEU A 34 -2.34 11.97 -6.74
N ILE A 35 -3.64 12.13 -6.99
CA ILE A 35 -4.21 13.37 -7.53
C ILE A 35 -3.93 14.54 -6.58
N GLU A 36 -4.15 14.35 -5.27
CA GLU A 36 -3.85 15.38 -4.26
C GLU A 36 -2.36 15.73 -4.22
N ARG A 37 -1.48 14.72 -4.25
CA ARG A 37 -0.02 14.97 -4.26
C ARG A 37 0.44 15.66 -5.54
N ALA A 38 -0.21 15.40 -6.68
CA ALA A 38 0.16 15.98 -7.97
C ALA A 38 -0.08 17.50 -8.06
N GLN A 39 -0.82 18.09 -7.12
CA GLN A 39 -1.01 19.54 -7.03
C GLN A 39 0.28 20.30 -6.64
N PHE A 40 1.24 19.60 -6.03
CA PHE A 40 2.48 20.20 -5.55
C PHE A 40 3.67 19.77 -6.42
N PRO A 41 4.68 20.65 -6.62
CA PRO A 41 5.94 20.24 -7.24
C PRO A 41 6.67 19.20 -6.39
N LEU A 42 7.85 18.76 -6.86
CA LEU A 42 8.62 17.75 -6.15
C LEU A 42 8.99 18.22 -4.74
N ASN A 43 9.35 19.50 -4.55
CA ASN A 43 9.76 20.05 -3.26
C ASN A 43 10.94 19.26 -2.65
N SER A 44 12.02 19.08 -3.42
CA SER A 44 13.19 18.26 -3.09
C SER A 44 13.74 18.42 -1.67
N PRO A 45 13.77 19.61 -1.04
CA PRO A 45 14.28 19.78 0.31
C PRO A 45 13.51 18.98 1.37
N ILE A 46 12.21 18.72 1.18
CA ILE A 46 11.44 17.95 2.16
C ILE A 46 11.89 16.49 2.25
N TYR A 47 12.60 16.02 1.23
CA TYR A 47 13.10 14.65 1.12
C TYR A 47 14.57 14.49 1.49
N THR A 48 15.28 15.61 1.67
CA THR A 48 16.72 15.61 1.91
C THR A 48 16.98 15.78 3.42
N PRO A 49 17.58 14.79 4.10
CA PRO A 49 17.97 14.92 5.50
C PRO A 49 18.86 16.15 5.73
N GLY A 50 18.53 16.97 6.73
CA GLY A 50 19.29 18.18 7.07
C GLY A 50 19.05 19.41 6.17
N ALA A 51 18.32 19.28 5.06
CA ALA A 51 17.95 20.44 4.23
C ALA A 51 16.99 21.40 4.95
N LEU A 52 16.15 20.86 5.83
CA LEU A 52 15.28 21.62 6.74
C LEU A 52 15.72 21.36 8.18
N GLN A 53 15.83 22.43 8.97
CA GLN A 53 16.25 22.35 10.37
C GLN A 53 15.08 21.89 11.23
N ILE A 54 15.10 20.60 11.62
CA ILE A 54 14.08 20.01 12.50
C ILE A 54 14.70 19.83 13.89
N PRO A 55 14.12 20.43 14.94
CA PRO A 55 14.65 20.28 16.30
C PRO A 55 14.77 18.81 16.71
N ASN A 56 15.94 18.42 17.22
CA ASN A 56 16.22 17.08 17.76
C ASN A 56 16.01 15.92 16.77
N SER A 57 16.13 16.15 15.46
CA SER A 57 15.97 15.10 14.44
C SER A 57 16.98 15.27 13.31
N THR A 58 17.51 14.15 12.81
CA THR A 58 18.36 14.09 11.62
C THR A 58 17.60 13.60 10.38
N LEU A 59 16.29 13.36 10.50
CA LEU A 59 15.45 12.86 9.42
C LEU A 59 15.18 13.95 8.36
N SER A 60 14.82 13.52 7.16
CA SER A 60 14.17 14.43 6.21
C SER A 60 12.81 14.90 6.76
N PHE A 61 12.30 16.03 6.28
CA PHE A 61 11.02 16.55 6.75
C PHE A 61 9.86 15.59 6.46
N SER A 62 9.84 14.98 5.28
CA SER A 62 8.86 13.95 4.90
C SER A 62 8.92 12.73 5.85
N ASP A 63 10.12 12.28 6.20
CA ASP A 63 10.29 11.14 7.10
C ASP A 63 9.90 11.48 8.55
N TRP A 64 10.23 12.68 9.00
CA TRP A 64 9.83 13.17 10.31
C TRP A 64 8.30 13.29 10.42
N VAL A 65 7.64 13.85 9.40
CA VAL A 65 6.17 13.97 9.36
C VAL A 65 5.52 12.58 9.38
N LEU A 66 6.00 11.63 8.56
CA LEU A 66 5.50 10.26 8.55
C LEU A 66 5.67 9.61 9.93
N ARG A 67 6.87 9.70 10.51
CA ARG A 67 7.19 9.10 11.82
C ARG A 67 6.31 9.65 12.94
N GLU A 68 6.11 10.97 13.01
CA GLU A 68 5.26 11.58 14.05
C GLU A 68 3.77 11.26 13.84
N GLN A 69 3.30 11.14 12.58
CA GLN A 69 1.94 10.68 12.32
C GLN A 69 1.75 9.22 12.74
N GLU A 70 2.70 8.33 12.46
CA GLU A 70 2.64 6.94 12.89
C GLU A 70 2.67 6.83 14.42
N LYS A 71 3.49 7.63 15.09
CA LYS A 71 3.51 7.73 16.56
C LYS A 71 2.13 8.08 17.12
N LEU A 72 1.44 9.07 16.53
CA LEU A 72 0.07 9.42 16.93
C LEU A 72 -0.92 8.27 16.65
N GLN A 73 -0.84 7.68 15.47
CA GLN A 73 -1.76 6.65 15.01
C GLN A 73 -1.60 5.32 15.77
N SER A 74 -0.40 5.03 16.27
CA SER A 74 -0.12 3.85 17.10
C SER A 74 -0.91 3.86 18.41
N GLN A 75 -1.04 5.02 19.05
CA GLN A 75 -1.75 5.19 20.32
C GLN A 75 -3.25 4.88 20.19
N ILE A 76 -3.82 5.10 18.99
CA ILE A 76 -5.25 4.91 18.70
C ILE A 76 -5.56 3.57 18.02
N ARG A 77 -4.65 2.58 18.15
CA ARG A 77 -4.83 1.18 17.71
C ARG A 77 -4.75 0.93 16.20
N ARG A 78 -4.28 1.90 15.40
CA ARG A 78 -4.18 1.72 13.94
C ARG A 78 -3.39 0.46 13.58
N PHE A 79 -2.21 0.29 14.15
CA PHE A 79 -1.31 -0.84 13.88
C PHE A 79 -1.63 -2.12 14.67
N GLN A 80 -2.75 -2.16 15.40
CA GLN A 80 -3.31 -3.45 15.86
C GLN A 80 -4.10 -4.15 14.75
N SER A 81 -4.54 -3.41 13.73
CA SER A 81 -5.28 -3.96 12.60
C SER A 81 -4.36 -4.82 11.72
N PRO A 82 -4.80 -6.01 11.25
CA PRO A 82 -3.95 -6.92 10.48
C PRO A 82 -3.59 -6.42 9.06
N ASP A 83 -4.18 -5.31 8.62
CA ASP A 83 -3.98 -4.69 7.32
C ASP A 83 -3.22 -3.35 7.37
N GLU A 84 -2.76 -2.90 8.54
CA GLU A 84 -2.01 -1.65 8.72
C GLU A 84 -0.56 -1.95 9.13
N TYR A 85 0.41 -1.36 8.41
CA TYR A 85 1.84 -1.67 8.54
C TYR A 85 2.65 -0.39 8.73
N PRO A 86 3.39 -0.25 9.85
CA PRO A 86 4.18 0.95 10.10
C PRO A 86 5.46 0.97 9.25
N PHE A 87 5.85 2.16 8.81
CA PHE A 87 7.15 2.44 8.17
C PHE A 87 8.25 2.64 9.22
N PHE A 88 7.92 3.11 10.42
CA PHE A 88 8.84 3.31 11.55
C PHE A 88 8.38 2.51 12.78
N PRO A 89 8.65 1.19 12.84
CA PRO A 89 8.29 0.36 13.99
C PRO A 89 8.88 0.85 15.33
N ASP A 90 10.02 1.53 15.31
CA ASP A 90 10.67 2.13 16.49
C ASP A 90 9.88 3.31 17.09
N ALA A 91 8.98 3.92 16.31
CA ALA A 91 8.22 5.10 16.72
C ALA A 91 6.91 4.76 17.46
N MET A 92 6.51 3.48 17.47
CA MET A 92 5.26 3.02 18.07
C MET A 92 5.20 3.33 19.57
N GLN A 93 4.04 3.78 20.04
CA GLN A 93 3.81 4.13 21.44
C GLN A 93 2.75 3.22 22.09
N PRO A 94 2.72 3.15 23.43
CA PRO A 94 1.67 2.45 24.16
C PRO A 94 0.28 2.99 23.80
N LEU A 95 -0.72 2.10 23.82
CA LEU A 95 -2.10 2.44 23.50
C LEU A 95 -2.71 3.34 24.58
N ILE A 96 -3.48 4.34 24.16
CA ILE A 96 -4.33 5.12 25.06
C ILE A 96 -5.76 4.56 25.15
N LEU A 97 -6.08 3.60 24.27
CA LEU A 97 -7.37 2.91 24.20
C LEU A 97 -7.20 1.45 24.64
N PRO A 98 -8.25 0.80 25.17
CA PRO A 98 -8.22 -0.64 25.42
C PRO A 98 -7.89 -1.42 24.14
N PRO A 99 -7.02 -2.44 24.21
CA PRO A 99 -6.60 -3.20 23.06
C PRO A 99 -7.80 -3.89 22.40
N LEU A 100 -7.76 -4.01 21.08
CA LEU A 100 -8.73 -4.77 20.31
C LEU A 100 -8.11 -6.10 19.86
N GLU A 101 -8.78 -7.20 20.17
CA GLU A 101 -8.39 -8.52 19.68
C GLU A 101 -9.06 -8.77 18.32
N TYR A 102 -8.24 -8.80 17.27
CA TYR A 102 -8.69 -9.21 15.94
C TYR A 102 -8.67 -10.74 15.85
N PRO A 103 -9.64 -11.36 15.16
CA PRO A 103 -9.56 -12.78 14.88
C PRO A 103 -8.31 -13.09 14.05
N LYS A 104 -7.75 -14.27 14.23
CA LYS A 104 -6.59 -14.74 13.46
C LYS A 104 -7.03 -15.07 12.02
N ILE A 105 -7.01 -14.06 11.16
CA ILE A 105 -7.36 -14.18 9.74
C ILE A 105 -6.14 -14.63 8.93
N LEU A 106 -5.02 -13.97 9.14
CA LEU A 106 -3.75 -14.30 8.49
C LEU A 106 -2.97 -15.25 9.38
N TRP A 107 -2.29 -16.21 8.76
CA TRP A 107 -1.22 -16.98 9.39
C TRP A 107 -0.11 -16.09 9.95
N GLU A 108 0.58 -16.56 11.00
CA GLU A 108 1.69 -15.83 11.62
C GLU A 108 2.82 -15.60 10.63
N ASN A 109 3.28 -14.34 10.55
CA ASN A 109 4.32 -13.90 9.63
C ASN A 109 4.95 -12.58 10.10
N ASP A 110 6.13 -12.26 9.61
CA ASP A 110 6.84 -10.98 9.87
C ASP A 110 6.99 -10.09 8.62
N VAL A 111 6.27 -10.41 7.54
CA VAL A 111 6.36 -9.72 6.25
C VAL A 111 5.96 -8.26 6.38
N ASN A 112 6.90 -7.33 6.23
CA ASN A 112 6.62 -5.90 6.12
C ASN A 112 7.47 -5.30 5.01
N CYS A 113 6.88 -5.15 3.83
CA CYS A 113 7.49 -4.59 2.64
C CYS A 113 7.26 -3.07 2.57
N ALA A 114 7.47 -2.35 3.68
CA ALA A 114 7.41 -0.89 3.75
C ALA A 114 8.57 -0.19 2.98
N ALA A 115 8.89 -0.70 1.79
CA ALA A 115 9.81 -0.08 0.87
C ALA A 115 9.19 1.22 0.35
N LYS A 116 9.81 2.35 0.68
CA LYS A 116 9.45 3.63 0.07
C LYS A 116 9.78 3.54 -1.43
N PRO A 117 8.84 3.87 -2.33
CA PRO A 117 9.11 3.84 -3.76
C PRO A 117 10.32 4.73 -4.07
N GLN A 118 11.18 4.28 -4.99
CA GLN A 118 12.27 5.12 -5.49
C GLN A 118 11.68 6.38 -6.11
N ARG A 119 12.10 7.54 -5.59
CA ARG A 119 11.64 8.84 -6.07
C ARG A 119 12.34 9.12 -7.38
N ALA A 120 11.57 9.26 -8.46
CA ALA A 120 12.12 9.66 -9.76
C ALA A 120 12.75 11.05 -9.63
N GLU A 121 14.01 11.18 -10.03
CA GLU A 121 14.64 12.49 -10.21
C GLU A 121 13.87 13.24 -11.30
N LYS A 122 13.14 14.29 -10.92
CA LYS A 122 12.52 15.20 -11.88
C LYS A 122 13.26 16.53 -11.90
N ALA A 123 13.38 17.07 -13.10
CA ALA A 123 13.99 18.35 -13.40
C ALA A 123 13.31 19.52 -12.65
N ALA A 124 14.07 20.60 -12.51
CA ALA A 124 13.79 21.83 -11.78
C ALA A 124 12.41 22.43 -12.11
N VAL A 125 11.38 21.98 -11.40
CA VAL A 125 10.19 22.79 -11.16
C VAL A 125 10.54 23.70 -9.99
N GLU A 126 10.22 24.99 -10.11
CA GLU A 126 10.43 25.97 -9.06
C GLU A 126 9.80 25.46 -7.76
N GLU A 127 10.61 25.36 -6.70
CA GLU A 127 10.19 24.76 -5.45
C GLU A 127 9.19 25.68 -4.74
N ALA A 128 8.04 25.14 -4.34
CA ALA A 128 6.99 25.91 -3.67
C ALA A 128 7.15 25.74 -2.15
N GLN A 129 8.06 26.52 -1.55
CA GLN A 129 8.37 26.44 -0.13
C GLN A 129 7.14 26.62 0.77
N GLU A 130 6.16 27.44 0.37
CA GLU A 130 4.91 27.61 1.12
C GLU A 130 4.10 26.30 1.28
N ASN A 131 4.35 25.29 0.44
CA ASN A 131 3.56 24.06 0.35
C ASN A 131 4.30 22.81 0.86
N TYR A 132 5.46 22.96 1.52
CA TYR A 132 6.21 21.81 2.05
C TYR A 132 5.40 20.96 3.03
N GLY A 133 4.63 21.61 3.91
CA GLY A 133 3.73 20.93 4.85
C GLY A 133 2.67 20.11 4.12
N SER A 134 1.98 20.72 3.15
CA SER A 134 0.92 20.08 2.36
C SER A 134 1.45 18.91 1.51
N ALA A 135 2.62 19.08 0.90
CA ALA A 135 3.26 18.01 0.13
C ALA A 135 3.66 16.83 1.03
N ALA A 136 4.27 17.10 2.19
CA ALA A 136 4.68 16.05 3.12
C ALA A 136 3.49 15.28 3.71
N THR A 137 2.37 15.95 4.02
CA THR A 137 1.16 15.27 4.51
C THR A 137 0.46 14.47 3.41
N ALA A 138 0.42 14.99 2.17
CA ALA A 138 -0.07 14.23 1.01
C ALA A 138 0.78 12.97 0.74
N ASP A 139 2.11 13.07 0.91
CA ASP A 139 3.00 11.92 0.81
C ASP A 139 2.69 10.84 1.84
N VAL A 140 2.40 11.22 3.10
CA VAL A 140 2.00 10.24 4.13
C VAL A 140 0.75 9.48 3.71
N ASN A 141 -0.27 10.18 3.22
CA ASN A 141 -1.50 9.55 2.75
C ASN A 141 -1.24 8.60 1.56
N CYS A 142 -0.40 9.02 0.61
CA CYS A 142 0.03 8.16 -0.50
C CYS A 142 0.74 6.90 0.01
N LEU A 143 1.76 7.06 0.86
CA LEU A 143 2.56 5.94 1.38
C LEU A 143 1.72 4.96 2.19
N GLN A 144 0.84 5.44 3.06
CA GLN A 144 0.00 4.59 3.88
C GLN A 144 -1.04 3.83 3.04
N SER A 145 -1.68 4.51 2.08
CA SER A 145 -2.65 3.85 1.20
C SER A 145 -1.99 2.83 0.25
N LEU A 146 -0.79 3.13 -0.26
CA LEU A 146 0.03 2.20 -1.04
C LEU A 146 0.47 1.00 -0.19
N SER A 147 0.99 1.25 1.01
CA SER A 147 1.40 0.20 1.95
C SER A 147 0.25 -0.75 2.21
N ARG A 148 -0.93 -0.23 2.55
CA ARG A 148 -2.13 -1.05 2.76
C ARG A 148 -2.52 -1.84 1.51
N ARG A 149 -2.49 -1.22 0.32
CA ARG A 149 -2.81 -1.89 -0.95
C ARG A 149 -1.85 -3.03 -1.27
N VAL A 150 -0.55 -2.82 -1.07
CA VAL A 150 0.51 -3.81 -1.33
C VAL A 150 0.42 -4.95 -0.31
N HIS A 151 0.32 -4.63 0.98
CA HIS A 151 0.21 -5.62 2.04
C HIS A 151 -1.11 -6.40 2.05
N PHE A 152 -2.15 -5.88 1.40
CA PHE A 152 -3.38 -6.66 1.16
C PHE A 152 -3.12 -7.92 0.33
N GLY A 153 -1.96 -8.02 -0.34
CA GLY A 153 -1.43 -9.25 -0.92
C GLY A 153 -1.44 -10.43 0.06
N LYS A 154 -1.24 -10.23 1.36
CA LYS A 154 -1.31 -11.34 2.34
C LYS A 154 -2.68 -12.01 2.39
N PHE A 155 -3.75 -11.23 2.32
CA PHE A 155 -5.12 -11.77 2.28
C PHE A 155 -5.38 -12.50 0.96
N VAL A 156 -4.84 -11.98 -0.15
CA VAL A 156 -4.89 -12.64 -1.46
C VAL A 156 -4.16 -13.99 -1.42
N ALA A 157 -2.95 -14.00 -0.87
CA ALA A 157 -2.13 -15.20 -0.72
C ALA A 157 -2.81 -16.25 0.16
N GLU A 158 -3.34 -15.85 1.33
CA GLU A 158 -4.06 -16.79 2.21
C GLU A 158 -5.31 -17.37 1.52
N SER A 159 -6.07 -16.54 0.80
CA SER A 159 -7.24 -16.99 0.03
C SER A 159 -6.87 -17.98 -1.07
N LYS A 160 -5.78 -17.72 -1.80
CA LYS A 160 -5.23 -18.64 -2.82
C LYS A 160 -4.74 -19.95 -2.19
N PHE A 161 -4.00 -19.86 -1.08
CA PHE A 161 -3.50 -21.03 -0.37
C PHE A 161 -4.65 -21.95 0.08
N GLN A 162 -5.68 -21.39 0.73
CA GLN A 162 -6.84 -22.16 1.18
C GLN A 162 -7.63 -22.79 0.03
N SER A 163 -7.60 -22.17 -1.16
CA SER A 163 -8.31 -22.67 -2.33
C SER A 163 -7.58 -23.83 -3.03
N SER A 164 -6.24 -23.89 -2.93
CA SER A 164 -5.44 -24.94 -3.58
C SER A 164 -4.16 -25.29 -2.80
N PRO A 165 -4.26 -25.82 -1.55
CA PRO A 165 -3.09 -26.16 -0.75
C PRO A 165 -2.16 -27.15 -1.45
N GLU A 166 -2.72 -28.09 -2.21
CA GLU A 166 -1.99 -29.10 -2.98
C GLU A 166 -1.03 -28.51 -4.03
N THR A 167 -1.30 -27.28 -4.50
CA THR A 167 -0.41 -26.56 -5.41
C THR A 167 0.71 -25.86 -4.64
N PHE A 168 0.38 -25.18 -3.54
CA PHE A 168 1.35 -24.31 -2.84
C PHE A 168 2.24 -25.07 -1.87
N VAL A 169 1.73 -26.08 -1.15
CA VAL A 169 2.51 -26.87 -0.18
C VAL A 169 3.80 -27.45 -0.79
N PRO A 170 3.80 -28.16 -1.94
CA PRO A 170 5.04 -28.69 -2.51
C PRO A 170 6.02 -27.58 -2.92
N LEU A 171 5.52 -26.46 -3.46
CA LEU A 171 6.36 -25.31 -3.85
C LEU A 171 7.02 -24.67 -2.62
N ILE A 172 6.27 -24.47 -1.54
CA ILE A 172 6.80 -23.90 -0.29
C ILE A 172 7.84 -24.85 0.34
N LYS A 173 7.57 -26.18 0.37
CA LYS A 173 8.53 -27.17 0.88
C LYS A 173 9.82 -27.22 0.06
N ALA A 174 9.73 -27.02 -1.25
CA ALA A 174 10.89 -26.95 -2.14
C ALA A 174 11.65 -25.60 -2.05
N GLY A 175 11.08 -24.60 -1.37
CA GLY A 175 11.61 -23.24 -1.37
C GLY A 175 11.53 -22.54 -2.74
N ASP A 176 10.60 -22.99 -3.60
CA ASP A 176 10.50 -22.54 -4.99
C ASP A 176 9.73 -21.23 -5.10
N THR A 177 10.39 -20.13 -4.76
CA THR A 177 9.83 -18.77 -4.84
C THR A 177 9.40 -18.38 -6.26
N GLN A 178 10.09 -18.88 -7.29
CA GLN A 178 9.74 -18.61 -8.70
C GLN A 178 8.49 -19.38 -9.12
N GLY A 179 8.37 -20.64 -8.69
CA GLY A 179 7.17 -21.45 -8.89
C GLY A 179 5.95 -20.85 -8.20
N ILE A 180 6.12 -20.34 -6.97
CA ILE A 180 5.05 -19.61 -6.26
C ILE A 180 4.67 -18.35 -7.03
N ASP A 181 5.63 -17.52 -7.43
CA ASP A 181 5.38 -16.30 -8.21
C ASP A 181 4.60 -16.59 -9.50
N ALA A 182 4.98 -17.65 -10.23
CA ALA A 182 4.26 -18.10 -11.42
C ALA A 182 2.83 -18.58 -11.10
N ALA A 183 2.66 -19.35 -10.02
CA ALA A 183 1.36 -19.89 -9.61
C ALA A 183 0.37 -18.81 -9.16
N ILE A 184 0.86 -17.72 -8.55
CA ILE A 184 -0.01 -16.60 -8.12
C ILE A 184 -0.33 -15.60 -9.25
N THR A 185 0.39 -15.66 -10.38
CA THR A 185 0.27 -14.69 -11.48
C THR A 185 -0.90 -15.01 -12.40
N ASP A 186 -1.80 -14.04 -12.59
CA ASP A 186 -2.82 -14.07 -13.64
C ASP A 186 -2.69 -12.81 -14.51
N ALA A 187 -1.99 -12.95 -15.64
CA ALA A 187 -1.75 -11.87 -16.59
C ALA A 187 -3.05 -11.25 -17.15
N LYS A 188 -4.15 -12.02 -17.23
CA LYS A 188 -5.44 -11.48 -17.69
C LYS A 188 -6.07 -10.61 -16.62
N VAL A 189 -5.92 -10.97 -15.35
CA VAL A 189 -6.40 -10.16 -14.22
C VAL A 189 -5.57 -8.88 -14.10
N GLU A 190 -4.24 -8.97 -14.17
CA GLU A 190 -3.35 -7.80 -14.14
C GLU A 190 -3.68 -6.80 -15.24
N LYS A 191 -3.86 -7.28 -16.48
CA LYS A 191 -4.27 -6.42 -17.61
C LYS A 191 -5.59 -5.69 -17.32
N LYS A 192 -6.61 -6.40 -16.80
CA LYS A 192 -7.90 -5.81 -16.43
C LYS A 192 -7.79 -4.79 -15.29
N VAL A 193 -6.86 -4.98 -14.36
CA VAL A 193 -6.57 -4.01 -13.29
C VAL A 193 -6.03 -2.72 -13.91
N LEU A 194 -5.04 -2.81 -14.79
CA LEU A 194 -4.42 -1.64 -15.44
C LEU A 194 -5.40 -0.92 -16.38
N GLU A 195 -6.21 -1.65 -17.14
CA GLU A 195 -7.28 -1.07 -17.99
C GLU A 195 -8.30 -0.30 -17.14
N ARG A 196 -8.77 -0.89 -16.04
CA ARG A 196 -9.70 -0.22 -15.12
C ARG A 196 -9.08 1.02 -14.47
N LEU A 197 -7.83 0.92 -14.01
CA LEU A 197 -7.12 2.04 -13.41
C LEU A 197 -6.95 3.20 -14.39
N ARG A 198 -6.62 2.92 -15.66
CA ARG A 198 -6.54 3.96 -16.70
C ARG A 198 -7.86 4.70 -16.84
N LEU A 199 -8.98 3.98 -16.99
CA LEU A 199 -10.31 4.59 -17.11
C LEU A 199 -10.66 5.46 -15.90
N LYS A 200 -10.34 4.99 -14.69
CA LYS A 200 -10.53 5.78 -13.45
C LYS A 200 -9.67 7.03 -13.43
N ALA A 201 -8.38 6.92 -13.77
CA ALA A 201 -7.47 8.05 -13.79
C ALA A 201 -7.86 9.09 -14.85
N GLU A 202 -8.39 8.67 -16.00
CA GLU A 202 -8.96 9.57 -17.00
C GLU A 202 -10.19 10.29 -16.46
N MET A 203 -11.13 9.55 -15.86
CA MET A 203 -12.39 10.11 -15.35
C MET A 203 -12.17 11.08 -14.17
N TYR A 204 -11.34 10.70 -13.20
CA TYR A 204 -11.07 11.53 -12.01
C TYR A 204 -9.99 12.60 -12.25
N GLY A 205 -9.18 12.43 -13.29
CA GLY A 205 -8.14 13.39 -13.68
C GLY A 205 -8.66 14.63 -14.40
N THR A 206 -9.96 14.69 -14.70
CA THR A 206 -10.62 15.81 -15.39
C THR A 206 -11.84 16.29 -14.61
N ASP A 207 -12.14 17.59 -14.68
CA ASP A 207 -13.37 18.13 -14.11
C ASP A 207 -14.51 18.15 -15.14
N PRO A 208 -15.69 17.59 -14.82
CA PRO A 208 -16.85 17.66 -15.70
C PRO A 208 -17.23 19.12 -15.99
N GLY A 209 -17.24 19.51 -17.26
CA GLY A 209 -17.62 20.86 -17.70
C GLY A 209 -16.47 21.86 -17.85
N MET A 210 -15.23 21.46 -17.58
CA MET A 210 -14.03 22.21 -17.99
C MET A 210 -13.69 21.91 -19.45
N ASP A 211 -13.03 22.86 -20.13
CA ASP A 211 -12.59 22.71 -21.52
C ASP A 211 -11.66 21.49 -21.69
N ALA A 212 -11.74 20.85 -22.86
CA ALA A 212 -10.90 19.69 -23.18
C ALA A 212 -9.39 19.98 -23.16
N GLU A 213 -9.00 21.25 -23.22
CA GLU A 213 -7.62 21.73 -23.12
C GLU A 213 -7.14 21.99 -21.68
N ALA A 214 -8.03 21.87 -20.68
CA ALA A 214 -7.64 22.05 -19.28
C ALA A 214 -6.58 21.01 -18.87
N PRO A 215 -5.55 21.42 -18.10
CA PRO A 215 -4.53 20.50 -17.64
C PRO A 215 -5.15 19.40 -16.78
N ARG A 216 -4.79 18.15 -17.07
CA ARG A 216 -5.25 17.01 -16.25
C ARG A 216 -4.65 17.10 -14.85
N LYS A 217 -5.43 16.73 -13.83
CA LYS A 217 -5.00 16.69 -12.42
C LYS A 217 -3.87 15.70 -12.17
N VAL A 218 -3.73 14.68 -13.02
CA VAL A 218 -2.68 13.66 -12.90
C VAL A 218 -2.26 13.14 -14.27
N ASN A 219 -1.00 12.71 -14.39
CA ASN A 219 -0.52 11.99 -15.56
C ASN A 219 -1.02 10.53 -15.51
N VAL A 220 -2.00 10.22 -16.37
CA VAL A 220 -2.63 8.89 -16.45
C VAL A 220 -1.61 7.79 -16.74
N ASP A 221 -0.72 7.98 -17.70
CA ASP A 221 0.29 6.97 -18.04
C ASP A 221 1.31 6.80 -16.91
N GLY A 222 1.66 7.88 -16.20
CA GLY A 222 2.48 7.81 -15.00
C GLY A 222 1.85 6.99 -13.88
N VAL A 223 0.55 7.12 -13.65
CA VAL A 223 -0.19 6.32 -12.65
C VAL A 223 -0.23 4.85 -13.06
N VAL A 224 -0.53 4.55 -14.33
CA VAL A 224 -0.58 3.18 -14.85
C VAL A 224 0.80 2.52 -14.78
N ALA A 225 1.86 3.24 -15.17
CA ALA A 225 3.24 2.76 -15.07
C ALA A 225 3.63 2.48 -13.62
N MET A 226 3.33 3.39 -12.69
CA MET A 226 3.61 3.19 -11.27
C MET A 226 2.92 1.92 -10.71
N TYR A 227 1.68 1.66 -11.11
CA TYR A 227 1.00 0.42 -10.72
C TYR A 227 1.63 -0.83 -11.32
N LYS A 228 1.94 -0.79 -12.62
CA LYS A 228 2.50 -1.91 -13.37
C LYS A 228 3.92 -2.27 -12.89
N ASP A 229 4.76 -1.27 -12.69
CA ASP A 229 6.19 -1.43 -12.50
C ASP A 229 6.58 -1.46 -11.00
N HIS A 230 5.70 -0.99 -10.10
CA HIS A 230 5.96 -0.99 -8.66
C HIS A 230 4.86 -1.67 -7.84
N VAL A 231 3.60 -1.25 -7.91
CA VAL A 231 2.55 -1.75 -6.98
C VAL A 231 2.27 -3.24 -7.17
N ILE A 232 2.05 -3.69 -8.41
CA ILE A 232 1.79 -5.09 -8.72
C ILE A 232 3.00 -5.97 -8.35
N PRO A 233 4.25 -5.65 -8.79
CA PRO A 233 5.43 -6.40 -8.39
C PRO A 233 5.63 -6.49 -6.87
N LEU A 234 5.50 -5.36 -6.13
CA LEU A 234 5.63 -5.37 -4.67
C LEU A 234 4.53 -6.19 -3.99
N THR A 235 3.31 -6.17 -4.53
CA THR A 235 2.22 -7.02 -4.01
C THR A 235 2.57 -8.50 -4.17
N LYS A 236 3.17 -8.88 -5.32
CA LYS A 236 3.61 -10.27 -5.55
C LYS A 236 4.74 -10.68 -4.60
N VAL A 237 5.70 -9.79 -4.32
CA VAL A 237 6.74 -10.04 -3.31
C VAL A 237 6.10 -10.33 -1.94
N VAL A 238 5.13 -9.50 -1.51
CA VAL A 238 4.36 -9.77 -0.28
C VAL A 238 3.67 -11.12 -0.31
N GLU A 239 3.02 -11.49 -1.41
CA GLU A 239 2.32 -12.78 -1.55
C GLU A 239 3.30 -13.95 -1.42
N VAL A 240 4.44 -13.89 -2.11
CA VAL A 240 5.47 -14.94 -2.06
C VAL A 240 6.08 -15.05 -0.66
N ASP A 241 6.54 -13.94 -0.08
CA ASP A 241 7.17 -13.92 1.25
C ASP A 241 6.20 -14.45 2.32
N TYR A 242 4.92 -14.13 2.20
CA TYR A 242 3.88 -14.64 3.09
C TYR A 242 3.72 -16.16 2.94
N LEU A 243 3.58 -16.67 1.71
CA LEU A 243 3.41 -18.10 1.44
C LEU A 243 4.62 -18.92 1.92
N MET A 244 5.82 -18.39 1.80
CA MET A 244 7.05 -19.04 2.28
C MET A 244 7.05 -19.28 3.79
N GLN A 245 6.30 -18.50 4.56
CA GLN A 245 6.17 -18.67 6.01
C GLN A 245 4.92 -19.48 6.40
N ARG A 246 4.06 -19.81 5.44
CA ARG A 246 2.69 -20.29 5.70
C ARG A 246 2.60 -21.68 6.31
N LEU A 247 3.60 -22.55 6.09
CA LEU A 247 3.55 -23.92 6.58
C LEU A 247 4.01 -24.07 8.04
N LYS A 248 4.74 -23.08 8.58
CA LYS A 248 5.30 -23.15 9.94
C LYS A 248 4.18 -23.28 10.97
N GLY A 249 4.21 -24.34 11.79
CA GLY A 249 3.19 -24.64 12.78
C GLY A 249 1.85 -25.11 12.21
N SER A 250 1.80 -25.48 10.93
CA SER A 250 0.61 -26.01 10.26
C SER A 250 0.66 -27.54 10.15
N GLU A 251 -0.42 -28.17 9.69
CA GLU A 251 -0.45 -29.62 9.42
C GLU A 251 0.47 -30.08 8.28
N TRP A 252 0.98 -29.13 7.50
CA TRP A 252 1.87 -29.39 6.37
C TRP A 252 3.34 -29.12 6.67
N GLU A 253 3.74 -28.77 7.90
CA GLU A 253 5.17 -28.72 8.26
C GLU A 253 5.79 -30.12 8.10
#